data_AF-A0A414NZK7-F1
#
_entry.id   AF-A0A414NZK7-F1
#
_cell.length_a   1.000
_cell.length_b   1.000
_cell.length_c   1.000
_cell.angle_alpha   90.00
_cell.angle_beta   90.00
_cell.angle_gamma   90.00
#
_symmetry.space_group_name_H-M   'P 1'
#
loop_
_entity.id
_entity.type
_entity.pdbx_description
1 polymer ?
#
loop_
_entity_poly.entity_id
_entity_poly.type
_entity_poly.pdbx_seq_one_letter_code
_entity_poly.pdbx_strand_id
1 'polypeptide(L)'
;MRLNKGLTPYPVLSSMDDDYVRGSFRAEVQEEISFGQLKLSIDYMLDEPGLKELFAQGKVSYATHVECSLVGYRQLFSSKNNHEDVTIDAGNLTNEVEISTYIVATEDIHGYHNEQFNIGFGKGASFDIWRGGILAIGPEYTIDINRDGKNYDKMADILALAVDESNPGDVWVDTEGDCLRLYVSRDLFNVYHRHKASDRYMMIQTFFVPAIMSVLMDMKDVDEENDEGMTSYRWYGVFAKLLEQNGIDIKDIQLGTGNSKKNIGRLAQQIFKYPLLHAMDELERAEHDRDDDE
;
A
#
# COMPACT_ATOMS: atom_id res chain seq x y z
N MET A 1 -2.94 -15.88 10.18
CA MET A 1 -3.10 -16.98 11.16
C MET A 1 -4.56 -17.35 11.20
N ARG A 2 -4.91 -18.55 10.72
CA ARG A 2 -6.28 -19.06 10.80
C ARG A 2 -6.57 -19.51 12.23
N LEU A 3 -7.58 -18.91 12.86
CA LEU A 3 -7.99 -19.29 14.22
C LEU A 3 -9.09 -20.35 14.14
N ASN A 4 -8.83 -21.51 14.74
CA ASN A 4 -9.80 -22.59 14.87
C ASN A 4 -10.56 -22.48 16.20
N LYS A 5 -11.79 -23.04 16.24
CA LYS A 5 -12.69 -23.05 17.41
C LYS A 5 -12.00 -23.56 18.69
N GLY A 6 -12.24 -22.89 19.82
CA GLY A 6 -11.89 -23.37 21.17
C GLY A 6 -10.46 -23.09 21.66
N LEU A 7 -9.73 -22.17 21.03
CA LEU A 7 -8.36 -21.82 21.41
C LEU A 7 -8.26 -20.69 22.46
N THR A 8 -9.36 -20.01 22.76
CA THR A 8 -9.38 -18.91 23.73
C THR A 8 -9.94 -19.38 25.08
N PRO A 9 -9.40 -18.87 26.21
CA PRO A 9 -9.89 -19.22 27.54
C PRO A 9 -11.16 -18.45 27.94
N TYR A 10 -11.76 -17.71 27.01
CA TYR A 10 -12.91 -16.84 27.20
C TYR A 10 -13.74 -16.76 25.90
N PRO A 11 -15.01 -16.28 25.96
CA PRO A 11 -15.90 -16.21 24.80
C PRO A 11 -15.44 -15.17 23.77
N VAL A 12 -15.46 -15.54 22.48
CA VAL A 12 -15.11 -14.64 21.36
C VAL A 12 -16.30 -14.48 20.43
N LEU A 13 -16.61 -13.25 20.01
CA LEU A 13 -17.68 -13.02 19.04
C LEU A 13 -17.21 -13.47 17.65
N SER A 14 -17.75 -14.57 17.13
CA SER A 14 -17.43 -15.06 15.78
C SER A 14 -18.64 -15.69 15.09
N SER A 15 -18.53 -15.91 13.79
CA SER A 15 -19.49 -16.74 13.03
C SER A 15 -19.17 -18.24 13.07
N MET A 16 -18.03 -18.62 13.66
CA MET A 16 -17.50 -19.98 13.66
C MET A 16 -17.94 -20.79 14.89
N ASP A 17 -18.37 -20.10 15.94
CA ASP A 17 -18.80 -20.69 17.21
C ASP A 17 -20.06 -20.00 17.75
N ASP A 18 -20.51 -20.54 18.89
CA ASP A 18 -21.74 -20.19 19.57
C ASP A 18 -21.44 -19.52 20.92
N ASP A 19 -20.26 -18.91 21.05
CA ASP A 19 -19.80 -18.23 22.27
C ASP A 19 -20.71 -17.05 22.65
N TYR A 20 -21.32 -16.44 21.64
CA TYR A 20 -22.33 -15.39 21.75
C TYR A 20 -23.68 -15.88 21.23
N VAL A 21 -24.78 -15.56 21.93
CA VAL A 21 -26.14 -15.88 21.49
C VAL A 21 -26.66 -14.93 20.41
N ARG A 22 -26.17 -13.68 20.41
CA ARG A 22 -26.46 -12.65 19.41
C ARG A 22 -25.28 -11.71 19.26
N GLY A 23 -25.27 -11.04 18.13
CA GLY A 23 -24.28 -10.05 17.75
C GLY A 23 -23.57 -10.45 16.48
N SER A 24 -22.91 -9.50 15.84
CA SER A 24 -22.09 -9.80 14.67
C SER A 24 -20.92 -8.83 14.54
N PHE A 25 -19.80 -9.34 14.04
CA PHE A 25 -18.68 -8.55 13.57
C PHE A 25 -18.37 -8.98 12.15
N ARG A 26 -18.32 -8.02 11.23
CA ARG A 26 -18.00 -8.22 9.83
C ARG A 26 -17.02 -7.14 9.39
N ALA A 27 -16.27 -7.45 8.36
CA ALA A 27 -15.57 -6.46 7.57
C ALA A 27 -16.07 -6.59 6.12
N GLU A 28 -15.91 -5.54 5.33
CA GLU A 28 -15.91 -5.60 3.88
C GLU A 28 -14.54 -5.11 3.42
N VAL A 29 -13.87 -5.90 2.59
CA VAL A 29 -12.53 -5.59 2.07
C VAL A 29 -12.66 -5.39 0.57
N GLN A 30 -12.26 -4.21 0.10
CA GLN A 30 -12.12 -3.90 -1.31
C GLN A 30 -10.63 -3.78 -1.64
N GLU A 31 -10.17 -4.55 -2.63
CA GLU A 31 -8.80 -4.47 -3.10
C GLU A 31 -8.66 -3.71 -4.44
N GLU A 32 -7.56 -2.96 -4.54
CA GLU A 32 -7.07 -2.42 -5.81
C GLU A 32 -5.57 -2.70 -5.93
N ILE A 33 -5.16 -3.39 -7.00
CA ILE A 33 -3.75 -3.55 -7.34
C ILE A 33 -3.41 -2.62 -8.50
N SER A 34 -2.71 -1.53 -8.20
CA SER A 34 -2.26 -0.58 -9.21
C SER A 34 -0.81 -0.17 -8.97
N PHE A 35 -0.04 -0.09 -10.05
CA PHE A 35 1.36 0.33 -10.08
C PHE A 35 2.27 -0.37 -9.04
N GLY A 36 2.04 -1.67 -8.81
CA GLY A 36 2.85 -2.45 -7.88
C GLY A 36 2.58 -2.15 -6.41
N GLN A 37 1.42 -1.58 -6.12
CA GLN A 37 0.88 -1.45 -4.77
C GLN A 37 -0.45 -2.20 -4.66
N LEU A 38 -0.62 -2.92 -3.55
CA LEU A 38 -1.90 -3.44 -3.11
C LEU A 38 -2.52 -2.40 -2.17
N LYS A 39 -3.67 -1.87 -2.54
CA LYS A 39 -4.48 -0.98 -1.70
C LYS A 39 -5.69 -1.75 -1.21
N LEU A 40 -5.96 -1.64 0.09
CA LEU A 40 -7.09 -2.25 0.75
C LEU A 40 -7.91 -1.12 1.37
N SER A 41 -9.20 -1.08 1.04
CA SER A 41 -10.20 -0.26 1.71
C SER A 41 -11.08 -1.19 2.53
N ILE A 42 -11.11 -0.97 3.84
CA ILE A 42 -11.70 -1.91 4.81
C ILE A 42 -12.78 -1.19 5.60
N ASP A 43 -14.02 -1.67 5.50
CA ASP A 43 -15.17 -1.18 6.26
C ASP A 43 -15.57 -2.19 7.34
N TYR A 44 -15.38 -1.81 8.61
CA TYR A 44 -15.73 -2.61 9.77
C TYR A 44 -17.17 -2.37 10.21
N MET A 45 -17.92 -3.45 10.43
CA MET A 45 -19.31 -3.43 10.89
C MET A 45 -19.45 -4.28 12.14
N LEU A 46 -19.71 -3.60 13.26
CA LEU A 46 -20.00 -4.23 14.54
C LEU A 46 -21.46 -4.03 14.90
N ASP A 47 -22.13 -5.12 15.24
CA ASP A 47 -23.44 -5.13 15.88
C ASP A 47 -23.42 -5.97 17.15
N GLU A 48 -22.75 -5.47 18.19
CA GLU A 48 -22.79 -6.04 19.53
C GLU A 48 -22.62 -4.89 20.56
N PRO A 49 -23.63 -4.61 21.40
CA PRO A 49 -23.61 -3.45 22.31
C PRO A 49 -22.44 -3.41 23.29
N GLY A 50 -22.03 -4.54 23.87
CA GLY A 50 -20.95 -4.59 24.86
C GLY A 50 -19.59 -4.21 24.25
N LEU A 51 -19.29 -4.72 23.06
CA LEU A 51 -18.10 -4.36 22.31
C LEU A 51 -18.16 -2.90 21.81
N LYS A 52 -19.33 -2.40 21.39
CA LYS A 52 -19.51 -0.98 21.04
C LYS A 52 -19.20 -0.07 22.24
N GLU A 53 -19.59 -0.48 23.45
CA GLU A 53 -19.26 0.26 24.66
C GLU A 53 -17.74 0.26 24.93
N LEU A 54 -17.06 -0.88 24.75
CA LEU A 54 -15.60 -0.93 24.86
C LEU A 54 -14.89 -0.03 23.85
N PHE A 55 -15.39 0.08 22.61
CA PHE A 55 -14.89 1.03 21.62
C PHE A 55 -15.07 2.48 22.09
N ALA A 56 -16.24 2.82 22.63
CA ALA A 56 -16.50 4.16 23.19
C ALA A 56 -15.57 4.49 24.38
N GLN A 57 -15.13 3.49 25.13
CA GLN A 57 -14.15 3.61 26.20
C GLN A 57 -12.69 3.59 25.72
N GLY A 58 -12.42 3.29 24.44
CA GLY A 58 -11.07 3.18 23.88
C GLY A 58 -10.31 1.91 24.28
N LYS A 59 -11.00 0.91 24.83
CA LYS A 59 -10.40 -0.34 25.36
C LYS A 59 -10.17 -1.42 24.31
N VAL A 60 -10.73 -1.22 23.12
CA VAL A 60 -10.58 -2.12 21.99
C VAL A 60 -10.34 -1.34 20.71
N SER A 61 -9.75 -2.00 19.72
CA SER A 61 -9.57 -1.50 18.36
C SER A 61 -9.89 -2.58 17.35
N TYR A 62 -10.24 -2.18 16.13
CA TYR A 62 -10.20 -3.09 14.99
C TYR A 62 -8.75 -3.41 14.68
N ALA A 63 -8.50 -4.62 14.19
CA ALA A 63 -7.20 -5.03 13.71
C ALA A 63 -7.36 -5.83 12.41
N THR A 64 -6.65 -5.42 11.36
CA THR A 64 -6.53 -6.18 10.11
C THR A 64 -5.14 -6.78 10.01
N HIS A 65 -5.09 -8.10 9.96
CA HIS A 65 -3.87 -8.86 9.77
C HIS A 65 -3.74 -9.25 8.30
N VAL A 66 -2.63 -8.87 7.67
CA VAL A 66 -2.30 -9.22 6.29
C VAL A 66 -1.10 -10.17 6.30
N GLU A 67 -1.28 -11.35 5.70
CA GLU A 67 -0.28 -12.40 5.66
C GLU A 67 -0.06 -12.91 4.23
N CYS A 68 1.20 -12.96 3.80
CA CYS A 68 1.63 -13.71 2.64
C CYS A 68 2.61 -14.78 3.09
N SER A 69 2.09 -15.98 3.36
CA SER A 69 2.84 -17.08 3.97
C SER A 69 4.09 -17.48 3.17
N LEU A 70 4.04 -17.39 1.84
CA LEU A 70 5.12 -17.86 0.97
C LEU A 70 6.41 -17.04 1.09
N VAL A 71 6.30 -15.73 1.29
CA VAL A 71 7.44 -14.81 1.46
C VAL A 71 7.60 -14.34 2.91
N GLY A 72 6.82 -14.91 3.83
CA GLY A 72 6.90 -14.59 5.26
C GLY A 72 6.45 -13.17 5.61
N TYR A 73 5.73 -12.48 4.73
CA TYR A 73 5.20 -11.15 5.01
C TYR A 73 4.03 -11.27 5.99
N ARG A 74 4.11 -10.55 7.12
CA ARG A 74 3.04 -10.47 8.13
C ARG A 74 3.01 -9.06 8.70
N GLN A 75 1.88 -8.38 8.57
CA GLN A 75 1.66 -7.04 9.13
C GLN A 75 0.29 -6.96 9.80
N LEU A 76 0.20 -6.15 10.84
CA LEU A 76 -1.04 -5.86 11.56
C LEU A 76 -1.30 -4.36 11.47
N PHE A 77 -2.47 -4.01 10.92
CA PHE A 77 -2.99 -2.65 10.84
C PHE A 77 -4.09 -2.51 11.89
N SER A 78 -4.17 -1.36 12.56
CA SER A 78 -5.09 -1.17 13.69
C SER A 78 -5.82 0.15 13.53
N SER A 79 -7.14 0.10 13.66
CA SER A 79 -8.01 1.27 13.51
C SER A 79 -8.98 1.41 14.68
N LYS A 80 -9.20 2.66 15.10
CA LYS A 80 -10.29 3.03 16.02
C LYS A 80 -11.55 3.45 15.28
N ASN A 81 -11.46 3.62 13.96
CA ASN A 81 -12.56 4.04 13.11
C ASN A 81 -13.17 2.82 12.42
N ASN A 82 -14.43 2.92 12.02
CA ASN A 82 -15.10 1.87 11.24
C ASN A 82 -14.57 1.73 9.80
N HIS A 83 -13.59 2.54 9.41
CA HIS A 83 -12.97 2.51 8.09
C HIS A 83 -11.45 2.62 8.21
N GLU A 84 -10.72 1.91 7.35
CA GLU A 84 -9.27 1.95 7.27
C GLU A 84 -8.79 1.69 5.84
N ASP A 85 -7.89 2.56 5.36
CA ASP A 85 -7.18 2.37 4.11
C ASP A 85 -5.75 1.89 4.40
N VAL A 86 -5.34 0.81 3.76
CA VAL A 86 -4.00 0.22 3.89
C VAL A 86 -3.34 0.13 2.52
N THR A 87 -2.08 0.56 2.43
CA THR A 87 -1.26 0.40 1.21
C THR A 87 -0.05 -0.46 1.49
N ILE A 88 0.17 -1.47 0.65
CA ILE A 88 1.27 -2.44 0.78
C ILE A 88 2.02 -2.49 -0.56
N ASP A 89 3.36 -2.49 -0.50
CA ASP A 89 4.15 -2.76 -1.70
C ASP A 89 3.93 -4.21 -2.16
N ALA A 90 3.37 -4.38 -3.35
CA ALA A 90 3.09 -5.70 -3.92
C ALA A 90 4.38 -6.51 -4.17
N GLY A 91 5.55 -5.86 -4.26
CA GLY A 91 6.85 -6.53 -4.35
C GLY A 91 7.24 -7.33 -3.10
N ASN A 92 6.60 -7.05 -1.96
CA ASN A 92 6.76 -7.83 -0.73
C ASN A 92 5.79 -9.02 -0.63
N LEU A 93 4.95 -9.22 -1.65
CA LEU A 93 3.87 -10.21 -1.68
C LEU A 93 4.05 -11.13 -2.90
N THR A 94 3.37 -12.29 -2.89
CA THR A 94 3.35 -13.21 -4.03
C THR A 94 2.15 -14.15 -3.93
N ASN A 95 1.63 -14.61 -5.07
CA ASN A 95 0.51 -15.56 -5.13
C ASN A 95 -0.67 -15.06 -4.28
N GLU A 96 -0.97 -15.75 -3.18
CA GLU A 96 -2.11 -15.47 -2.31
C GLU A 96 -1.69 -14.65 -1.09
N VAL A 97 -2.51 -13.65 -0.79
CA VAL A 97 -2.46 -12.84 0.41
C VAL A 97 -3.73 -13.09 1.20
N GLU A 98 -3.56 -13.53 2.44
CA GLU A 98 -4.65 -13.76 3.39
C GLU A 98 -4.87 -12.51 4.22
N ILE A 99 -6.12 -12.08 4.33
CA ILE A 99 -6.54 -10.96 5.18
C ILE A 99 -7.51 -11.50 6.22
N SER A 100 -7.23 -11.22 7.49
CA SER A 100 -8.09 -11.58 8.61
C SER A 100 -8.38 -10.34 9.45
N THR A 101 -9.60 -10.21 9.94
CA THR A 101 -10.04 -9.05 10.72
C THR A 101 -10.45 -9.46 12.13
N TYR A 102 -10.14 -8.60 13.10
CA TYR A 102 -10.36 -8.85 14.52
C TYR A 102 -10.82 -7.60 15.26
N ILE A 103 -11.40 -7.79 16.43
CA ILE A 103 -11.46 -6.78 17.48
C ILE A 103 -10.51 -7.23 18.59
N VAL A 104 -9.56 -6.38 18.98
CA VAL A 104 -8.53 -6.70 19.97
C VAL A 104 -8.53 -5.71 21.13
N ALA A 105 -8.17 -6.17 22.32
CA ALA A 105 -8.00 -5.32 23.49
C ALA A 105 -6.77 -4.42 23.34
N THR A 106 -6.91 -3.12 23.61
CA THR A 106 -5.79 -2.15 23.59
C THR A 106 -5.04 -2.09 24.92
N GLU A 107 -5.66 -2.58 25.98
CA GLU A 107 -5.17 -2.68 27.36
C GLU A 107 -5.71 -3.95 28.03
N ASP A 108 -5.26 -4.26 29.26
CA ASP A 108 -5.85 -5.35 30.05
C ASP A 108 -7.27 -4.95 30.50
N ILE A 109 -8.26 -5.82 30.25
CA ILE A 109 -9.65 -5.63 30.64
C ILE A 109 -10.00 -6.65 31.71
N HIS A 110 -10.10 -6.19 32.95
CA HIS A 110 -10.44 -7.05 34.09
C HIS A 110 -11.96 -7.22 34.23
N GLY A 111 -12.38 -8.45 34.52
CA GLY A 111 -13.79 -8.78 34.77
C GLY A 111 -14.74 -8.43 33.62
N TYR A 112 -14.28 -8.59 32.36
CA TYR A 112 -15.11 -8.37 31.19
C TYR A 112 -16.32 -9.31 31.23
N HIS A 113 -17.51 -8.73 31.11
CA HIS A 113 -18.77 -9.45 31.04
C HIS A 113 -19.57 -8.97 29.83
N ASN A 114 -20.37 -9.85 29.27
CA ASN A 114 -21.28 -9.52 28.19
C ASN A 114 -22.60 -10.28 28.37
N GLU A 115 -23.73 -9.58 28.21
CA GLU A 115 -25.06 -10.20 28.30
C GLU A 115 -25.33 -11.23 27.19
N GLN A 116 -24.59 -11.13 26.09
CA GLN A 116 -24.72 -12.03 24.95
C GLN A 116 -23.88 -13.30 25.07
N PHE A 117 -23.09 -13.48 26.13
CA PHE A 117 -22.38 -14.75 26.31
C PHE A 117 -23.35 -15.94 26.39
N ASN A 118 -22.96 -17.05 25.78
CA ASN A 118 -23.68 -18.29 25.87
C ASN A 118 -23.79 -18.76 27.33
N ILE A 119 -24.97 -19.25 27.71
CA ILE A 119 -25.23 -19.74 29.07
C ILE A 119 -24.30 -20.89 29.47
N GLY A 120 -23.69 -21.59 28.50
CA GLY A 120 -22.67 -22.62 28.71
C GLY A 120 -21.45 -22.14 29.51
N PHE A 121 -21.15 -20.84 29.51
CA PHE A 121 -20.08 -20.25 30.33
C PHE A 121 -20.47 -19.98 31.78
N GLY A 122 -21.76 -20.12 32.12
CA GLY A 122 -22.30 -19.80 33.44
C GLY A 122 -22.96 -18.41 33.49
N LYS A 123 -24.03 -18.31 34.27
CA LYS A 123 -24.80 -17.06 34.41
C LYS A 123 -23.95 -15.99 35.11
N GLY A 124 -23.75 -14.84 34.46
CA GLY A 124 -22.93 -13.76 34.99
C GLY A 124 -21.43 -14.05 34.93
N ALA A 125 -21.00 -14.93 34.03
CA ALA A 125 -19.58 -15.18 33.79
C ALA A 125 -18.84 -13.89 33.43
N SER A 126 -17.61 -13.79 33.91
CA SER A 126 -16.70 -12.70 33.60
C SER A 126 -15.29 -13.24 33.42
N PHE A 127 -14.50 -12.56 32.59
CA PHE A 127 -13.19 -13.01 32.16
C PHE A 127 -12.21 -11.84 32.16
N ASP A 128 -10.96 -12.13 32.49
CA ASP A 128 -9.87 -11.17 32.30
C ASP A 128 -9.32 -11.32 30.88
N ILE A 129 -9.31 -10.23 30.12
CA ILE A 129 -8.79 -10.17 28.75
C ILE A 129 -7.48 -9.41 28.80
N TRP A 130 -6.38 -10.05 28.39
CA TRP A 130 -5.09 -9.37 28.32
C TRP A 130 -5.02 -8.43 27.12
N ARG A 131 -4.14 -7.44 27.18
CA ARG A 131 -3.81 -6.54 26.06
C ARG A 131 -3.42 -7.35 24.81
N GLY A 132 -4.07 -7.09 23.69
CA GLY A 132 -3.91 -7.85 22.44
C GLY A 132 -4.78 -9.11 22.38
N GLY A 133 -5.54 -9.42 23.44
CA GLY A 133 -6.55 -10.47 23.43
C GLY A 133 -7.62 -10.18 22.40
N ILE A 134 -7.98 -11.20 21.61
CA ILE A 134 -9.00 -11.10 20.56
C ILE A 134 -10.38 -11.22 21.21
N LEU A 135 -11.28 -10.27 20.99
CA LEU A 135 -12.67 -10.33 21.45
C LEU A 135 -13.67 -10.64 20.33
N ALA A 136 -13.30 -10.41 19.07
CA ALA A 136 -14.11 -10.82 17.93
C ALA A 136 -13.25 -11.25 16.75
N ILE A 137 -13.76 -12.20 15.96
CA ILE A 137 -13.14 -12.69 14.73
C ILE A 137 -14.10 -12.41 13.57
N GLY A 138 -13.63 -11.64 12.60
CA GLY A 138 -14.33 -11.35 11.37
C GLY A 138 -14.02 -12.37 10.26
N PRO A 139 -14.58 -12.18 9.06
CA PRO A 139 -14.32 -13.04 7.92
C PRO A 139 -12.85 -12.99 7.45
N GLU A 140 -12.41 -14.09 6.83
CA GLU A 140 -11.13 -14.19 6.14
C GLU A 140 -11.31 -13.93 4.64
N TYR A 141 -10.37 -13.21 4.03
CA TYR A 141 -10.32 -12.94 2.60
C TYR A 141 -9.01 -13.47 2.03
N THR A 142 -9.04 -13.89 0.77
CA THR A 142 -7.84 -14.26 0.02
C THR A 142 -7.80 -13.46 -1.26
N ILE A 143 -6.70 -12.74 -1.47
CA ILE A 143 -6.43 -11.96 -2.68
C ILE A 143 -5.32 -12.65 -3.47
N ASP A 144 -5.54 -12.85 -4.76
CA ASP A 144 -4.49 -13.32 -5.69
C ASP A 144 -3.75 -12.11 -6.29
N ILE A 145 -2.51 -11.91 -5.85
CA ILE A 145 -1.59 -10.84 -6.29
C ILE A 145 -1.07 -11.10 -7.71
N ASN A 146 -1.02 -12.35 -8.14
CA ASN A 146 -0.43 -12.75 -9.42
C ASN A 146 -1.44 -12.78 -10.57
N ARG A 147 -2.72 -12.52 -10.29
CA ARG A 147 -3.84 -12.57 -11.25
C ARG A 147 -3.59 -11.78 -12.54
N ASP A 148 -2.73 -10.77 -12.52
CA ASP A 148 -2.45 -9.89 -13.65
C ASP A 148 -1.03 -9.99 -14.24
N GLY A 149 -0.14 -10.87 -13.74
CA GLY A 149 1.22 -11.03 -14.29
C GLY A 149 2.06 -9.73 -14.32
N LYS A 150 1.74 -8.79 -13.42
CA LYS A 150 2.31 -7.45 -13.33
C LYS A 150 3.69 -7.48 -12.67
N ASN A 151 4.71 -7.86 -13.44
CA ASN A 151 6.09 -7.88 -12.98
C ASN A 151 6.75 -6.51 -13.21
N TYR A 152 6.78 -5.67 -12.17
CA TYR A 152 7.20 -4.26 -12.23
C TYR A 152 8.71 -4.02 -12.15
N ASP A 153 9.51 -5.07 -11.93
CA ASP A 153 10.97 -4.99 -11.70
C ASP A 153 11.78 -4.42 -12.88
N LYS A 154 11.18 -4.26 -14.07
CA LYS A 154 11.87 -3.82 -15.29
C LYS A 154 12.12 -2.30 -15.38
N MET A 155 11.50 -1.50 -14.53
CA MET A 155 11.59 -0.04 -14.59
C MET A 155 12.99 0.50 -14.29
N ALA A 156 13.68 -0.07 -13.28
CA ALA A 156 15.02 0.37 -12.93
C ALA A 156 16.06 0.12 -14.04
N ASP A 157 15.81 -0.89 -14.89
CA ASP A 157 16.74 -1.28 -15.95
C ASP A 157 16.61 -0.43 -17.22
N ILE A 158 15.55 0.37 -17.35
CA ILE A 158 15.30 1.22 -18.52
C ILE A 158 15.60 2.70 -18.27
N LEU A 159 15.98 3.08 -17.05
CA LEU A 159 16.27 4.47 -16.66
C LEU A 159 17.73 4.59 -16.21
N ALA A 160 18.46 5.55 -16.75
CA ALA A 160 19.83 5.85 -16.32
C ALA A 160 20.01 7.35 -16.12
N LEU A 161 20.66 7.73 -15.01
CA LEU A 161 21.16 9.09 -14.84
C LEU A 161 22.55 9.17 -15.52
N ALA A 162 22.74 10.17 -16.36
CA ALA A 162 23.97 10.44 -17.10
C ALA A 162 24.41 11.89 -16.88
N VAL A 163 25.68 12.18 -17.20
CA VAL A 163 26.21 13.52 -17.05
C VAL A 163 26.41 14.19 -18.39
N ASP A 164 25.90 15.41 -18.45
CA ASP A 164 26.25 16.40 -19.47
C ASP A 164 27.07 17.50 -18.77
N GLU A 165 28.35 17.59 -19.12
CA GLU A 165 29.27 18.57 -18.52
C GLU A 165 28.92 20.02 -18.88
N SER A 166 28.06 20.24 -19.88
CA SER A 166 27.58 21.56 -20.30
C SER A 166 26.22 21.94 -19.69
N ASN A 167 25.59 21.02 -18.95
CA ASN A 167 24.25 21.23 -18.38
C ASN A 167 24.25 22.34 -17.31
N PRO A 168 23.32 23.32 -17.38
CA PRO A 168 23.31 24.48 -16.48
C PRO A 168 22.70 24.22 -15.09
N GLY A 169 22.29 23.00 -14.78
CA GLY A 169 21.64 22.62 -13.51
C GLY A 169 20.17 22.25 -13.64
N ASP A 170 19.72 21.76 -14.80
CA ASP A 170 18.39 21.22 -15.03
C ASP A 170 18.45 19.69 -15.25
N VAL A 171 17.30 19.09 -15.59
CA VAL A 171 17.21 17.70 -16.05
C VAL A 171 16.48 17.67 -17.39
N TRP A 172 17.07 17.01 -18.36
CA TRP A 172 16.41 16.67 -19.62
C TRP A 172 16.63 15.18 -19.92
N VAL A 173 15.75 14.62 -20.74
CA VAL A 173 15.74 13.19 -21.04
C VAL A 173 15.99 12.94 -22.52
N ASP A 174 16.92 12.05 -22.80
CA ASP A 174 17.16 11.48 -24.12
C ASP A 174 16.34 10.20 -24.26
N THR A 175 15.47 10.21 -25.26
CA THR A 175 14.54 9.12 -25.59
C THR A 175 15.07 8.18 -26.67
N GLU A 176 16.27 8.43 -27.19
CA GLU A 176 16.89 7.58 -28.21
C GLU A 176 17.51 6.29 -27.63
N GLY A 177 17.15 5.17 -28.25
CA GLY A 177 17.64 3.83 -27.89
C GLY A 177 16.84 3.15 -26.79
N ASP A 178 17.32 1.99 -26.33
CA ASP A 178 16.57 1.09 -25.43
C ASP A 178 16.51 1.53 -23.95
N CYS A 179 17.16 2.63 -23.60
CA CYS A 179 17.25 3.13 -22.23
C CYS A 179 17.13 4.65 -22.21
N LEU A 180 16.20 5.17 -21.41
CA LEU A 180 16.02 6.59 -21.18
C LEU A 180 17.20 7.13 -20.37
N ARG A 181 17.92 8.11 -20.94
CA ARG A 181 19.05 8.75 -20.26
C ARG A 181 18.64 10.13 -19.77
N LEU A 182 18.62 10.31 -18.46
CA LEU A 182 18.38 11.59 -17.82
C LEU A 182 19.72 12.29 -17.67
N TYR A 183 19.94 13.35 -18.44
CA TYR A 183 21.16 14.14 -18.39
C TYR A 183 21.01 15.26 -17.36
N VAL A 184 22.02 15.36 -16.50
CA VAL A 184 22.14 16.40 -15.47
C VAL A 184 23.60 16.90 -15.42
N SER A 185 23.82 18.02 -14.74
CA SER A 185 25.18 18.49 -14.46
C SER A 185 25.96 17.53 -13.54
N ARG A 186 27.29 17.59 -13.59
CA ARG A 186 28.19 16.79 -12.73
C ARG A 186 27.87 16.94 -11.24
N ASP A 187 27.57 18.16 -10.81
CA ASP A 187 27.25 18.45 -9.41
C ASP A 187 25.95 17.78 -8.97
N LEU A 188 24.89 17.87 -9.78
CA LEU A 188 23.62 17.20 -9.53
C LEU A 188 23.77 15.67 -9.54
N PHE A 189 24.55 15.11 -10.47
CA PHE A 189 24.87 13.69 -10.49
C PHE A 189 25.57 13.23 -9.20
N ASN A 190 26.51 14.04 -8.70
CA ASN A 190 27.23 13.75 -7.47
C ASN A 190 26.33 13.84 -6.23
N VAL A 191 25.35 14.76 -6.21
CA VAL A 191 24.32 14.81 -5.16
C VAL A 191 23.46 13.56 -5.22
N TYR A 192 22.92 13.20 -6.39
CA TYR A 192 22.16 11.97 -6.57
C TYR A 192 22.92 10.74 -6.07
N HIS A 193 24.19 10.58 -6.46
CA HIS A 193 24.95 9.40 -6.08
C HIS A 193 25.19 9.29 -4.57
N ARG A 194 25.32 10.42 -3.87
CA ARG A 194 25.47 10.47 -2.41
C ARG A 194 24.19 10.06 -1.68
N HIS A 195 23.04 10.48 -2.20
CA HIS A 195 21.75 10.41 -1.51
C HIS A 195 20.84 9.27 -1.99
N LYS A 196 21.10 8.65 -3.16
CA LYS A 196 20.22 7.62 -3.75
C LYS A 196 19.92 6.39 -2.86
N ALA A 197 20.75 6.15 -1.84
CA ALA A 197 20.58 5.03 -0.91
C ALA A 197 19.84 5.44 0.38
N SER A 198 20.11 6.63 0.91
CA SER A 198 19.50 7.15 2.14
C SER A 198 18.16 7.84 1.88
N ASP A 199 18.10 8.65 0.81
CA ASP A 199 16.99 9.54 0.46
C ASP A 199 16.47 9.16 -0.93
N ARG A 200 16.19 7.87 -1.11
CA ARG A 200 15.87 7.27 -2.41
C ARG A 200 14.66 7.93 -3.04
N TYR A 201 13.59 8.13 -2.28
CA TYR A 201 12.34 8.67 -2.81
C TYR A 201 12.46 10.16 -3.11
N MET A 202 13.21 10.91 -2.29
CA MET A 202 13.59 12.29 -2.62
C MET A 202 14.31 12.35 -3.97
N MET A 203 15.30 11.49 -4.20
CA MET A 203 16.01 11.45 -5.47
C MET A 203 15.10 11.08 -6.65
N ILE A 204 14.19 10.11 -6.49
CA ILE A 204 13.20 9.76 -7.52
C ILE A 204 12.28 10.94 -7.83
N GLN A 205 11.75 11.58 -6.78
CA GLN A 205 10.84 12.72 -6.88
C GLN A 205 11.50 13.92 -7.58
N THR A 206 12.76 14.19 -7.30
CA THR A 206 13.49 15.34 -7.87
C THR A 206 13.91 15.11 -9.32
N PHE A 207 14.49 13.95 -9.64
CA PHE A 207 15.12 13.72 -10.94
C PHE A 207 14.22 12.97 -11.93
N PHE A 208 13.54 11.93 -11.47
CA PHE A 208 12.89 10.96 -12.37
C PHE A 208 11.44 11.32 -12.67
N VAL A 209 10.67 11.79 -11.68
CA VAL A 209 9.29 12.23 -11.90
C VAL A 209 9.16 13.27 -13.03
N PRO A 210 9.91 14.40 -13.04
CA PRO A 210 9.79 15.37 -14.13
C PRO A 210 10.19 14.81 -15.50
N ALA A 211 11.25 13.99 -15.55
CA ALA A 211 11.68 13.34 -16.78
C ALA A 211 10.64 12.34 -17.32
N ILE A 212 10.00 11.58 -16.45
CA ILE A 212 8.94 10.66 -16.88
C ILE A 212 7.69 11.42 -17.33
N MET A 213 7.39 12.58 -16.73
CA MET A 213 6.31 13.43 -17.25
C MET A 213 6.59 13.84 -18.70
N SER A 214 7.79 14.29 -19.05
CA SER A 214 8.11 14.63 -20.45
C SER A 214 8.05 13.41 -21.36
N VAL A 215 8.56 12.26 -20.92
CA VAL A 215 8.47 11.00 -21.69
C VAL A 215 7.01 10.60 -21.97
N LEU A 216 6.14 10.66 -20.97
CA LEU A 216 4.71 10.35 -21.14
C LEU A 216 4.01 11.34 -22.07
N MET A 217 4.47 12.60 -22.10
CA MET A 217 3.97 13.61 -23.03
C MET A 217 4.34 13.24 -24.47
N ASP A 218 5.62 12.90 -24.70
CA ASP A 218 6.09 12.46 -26.01
C ASP A 218 5.38 11.18 -26.46
N MET A 219 5.24 10.18 -25.57
CA MET A 219 4.54 8.92 -25.87
C MET A 219 3.10 9.14 -26.33
N LYS A 220 2.39 10.12 -25.75
CA LYS A 220 1.02 10.44 -26.13
C LYS A 220 0.94 10.91 -27.60
N ASP A 221 1.91 11.71 -28.02
CA ASP A 221 1.91 12.38 -29.32
C ASP A 221 2.46 11.49 -30.45
N VAL A 222 3.12 10.36 -30.12
CA VAL A 222 3.60 9.37 -31.10
C VAL A 222 2.44 8.75 -31.90
N ASP A 223 2.47 8.82 -33.22
CA ASP A 223 1.53 8.09 -34.08
C ASP A 223 1.96 6.63 -34.25
N GLU A 224 1.42 5.74 -33.41
CA GLU A 224 1.80 4.32 -33.37
C GLU A 224 1.66 3.59 -34.72
N GLU A 225 0.77 4.05 -35.61
CA GLU A 225 0.56 3.42 -36.92
C GLU A 225 1.62 3.83 -37.97
N ASN A 226 2.30 4.97 -37.76
CA ASN A 226 3.20 5.56 -38.75
C ASN A 226 4.63 5.84 -38.24
N ASP A 227 4.89 5.70 -36.94
CA ASP A 227 6.19 5.95 -36.31
C ASP A 227 6.77 4.68 -35.69
N GLU A 228 7.56 3.94 -36.49
CA GLU A 228 8.34 2.78 -36.05
C GLU A 228 9.60 3.16 -35.22
N GLY A 229 9.88 4.46 -35.03
CA GLY A 229 11.07 4.92 -34.33
C GLY A 229 10.98 4.67 -32.83
N MET A 230 10.25 5.53 -32.13
CA MET A 230 10.17 5.51 -30.66
C MET A 230 9.45 4.26 -30.12
N THR A 231 8.45 3.75 -30.84
CA THR A 231 7.68 2.56 -30.45
C THR A 231 8.50 1.27 -30.42
N SER A 232 9.63 1.23 -31.15
CA SER A 232 10.52 0.07 -31.20
C SER A 232 11.43 -0.08 -29.98
N TYR A 233 11.63 1.00 -29.22
CA TYR A 233 12.57 1.00 -28.10
C TYR A 233 12.05 0.22 -26.90
N ARG A 234 12.95 -0.49 -26.22
CA ARG A 234 12.62 -1.33 -25.06
C ARG A 234 11.87 -0.57 -23.96
N TRP A 235 12.29 0.67 -23.66
CA TRP A 235 11.65 1.48 -22.62
C TRP A 235 10.19 1.80 -22.98
N TYR A 236 9.89 2.09 -24.25
CA TYR A 236 8.52 2.39 -24.69
C TYR A 236 7.60 1.21 -24.41
N GLY A 237 8.00 0.01 -24.83
CA GLY A 237 7.23 -1.21 -24.60
C GLY A 237 7.01 -1.52 -23.11
N VAL A 238 7.98 -1.19 -22.24
CA VAL A 238 7.82 -1.33 -20.78
C VAL A 238 6.78 -0.35 -20.23
N PHE A 239 6.84 0.93 -20.61
CA PHE A 239 5.86 1.93 -20.18
C PHE A 239 4.46 1.65 -20.76
N ALA A 240 4.36 1.28 -22.03
CA ALA A 240 3.09 0.94 -22.68
C ALA A 240 2.40 -0.23 -21.95
N LYS A 241 3.15 -1.32 -21.72
CA LYS A 241 2.64 -2.48 -20.97
C LYS A 241 2.27 -2.12 -19.53
N LEU A 242 3.07 -1.27 -18.88
CA LEU A 242 2.79 -0.80 -17.52
C LEU A 242 1.45 -0.06 -17.45
N LEU A 243 1.21 0.87 -18.37
CA LEU A 243 -0.04 1.64 -18.44
C LEU A 243 -1.23 0.74 -18.79
N GLU A 244 -1.08 -0.14 -19.78
CA GLU A 244 -2.10 -1.11 -20.20
C GLU A 244 -2.53 -2.00 -19.03
N GLN A 245 -1.57 -2.57 -18.29
CA GLN A 245 -1.84 -3.38 -17.10
C GLN A 245 -2.60 -2.60 -16.00
N ASN A 246 -2.52 -1.27 -15.99
CA ASN A 246 -3.24 -0.40 -15.08
C ASN A 246 -4.52 0.19 -15.69
N GLY A 247 -4.96 -0.32 -16.84
CA GLY A 247 -6.18 0.08 -17.53
C GLY A 247 -6.11 1.49 -18.13
N ILE A 248 -4.92 1.89 -18.58
CA ILE A 248 -4.65 3.22 -19.13
C ILE A 248 -4.06 3.06 -20.52
N ASP A 249 -4.80 3.55 -21.51
CA ASP A 249 -4.29 3.73 -22.87
C ASP A 249 -3.40 4.98 -22.93
N ILE A 250 -2.28 4.91 -23.64
CA ILE A 250 -1.36 6.04 -23.84
C ILE A 250 -2.10 7.25 -24.44
N LYS A 251 -3.03 7.01 -25.37
CA LYS A 251 -3.83 8.07 -26.01
C LYS A 251 -4.78 8.78 -25.06
N ASP A 252 -5.13 8.13 -23.95
CA ASP A 252 -6.02 8.68 -22.93
C ASP A 252 -5.29 9.54 -21.88
N ILE A 253 -3.96 9.67 -21.94
CA ILE A 253 -3.18 10.51 -21.03
C ILE A 253 -3.67 11.97 -21.09
N GLN A 254 -3.89 12.59 -19.94
CA GLN A 254 -4.40 13.96 -19.82
C GLN A 254 -3.26 14.92 -19.44
N LEU A 255 -2.95 15.88 -20.31
CA LEU A 255 -1.89 16.88 -20.11
C LEU A 255 -2.34 18.10 -19.28
N GLY A 256 -3.65 18.35 -19.22
CA GLY A 256 -4.24 19.49 -18.51
C GLY A 256 -4.32 19.31 -16.99
N THR A 257 -4.76 20.36 -16.29
CA THR A 257 -4.99 20.30 -14.83
C THR A 257 -6.15 19.36 -14.49
N GLY A 258 -6.05 18.66 -13.36
CA GLY A 258 -7.11 17.75 -12.91
C GLY A 258 -6.64 16.73 -11.88
N ASN A 259 -7.60 15.98 -11.32
CA ASN A 259 -7.36 14.94 -10.30
C ASN A 259 -7.56 13.50 -10.82
N SER A 260 -7.81 13.34 -12.13
CA SER A 260 -7.99 12.05 -12.79
C SER A 260 -6.74 11.17 -12.65
N LYS A 261 -6.93 9.86 -12.50
CA LYS A 261 -5.82 8.87 -12.55
C LYS A 261 -5.07 8.84 -13.89
N LYS A 262 -5.64 9.45 -14.95
CA LYS A 262 -5.03 9.58 -16.28
C LYS A 262 -4.24 10.88 -16.45
N ASN A 263 -4.25 11.76 -15.45
CA ASN A 263 -3.46 13.00 -15.48
C ASN A 263 -1.97 12.69 -15.46
N ILE A 264 -1.19 13.33 -16.34
CA ILE A 264 0.25 13.07 -16.52
C ILE A 264 1.09 13.20 -15.24
N GLY A 265 0.82 14.23 -14.42
CA GLY A 265 1.54 14.43 -13.16
C GLY A 265 1.20 13.35 -12.14
N ARG A 266 -0.07 12.94 -12.08
CA ARG A 266 -0.51 11.83 -11.21
C ARG A 266 0.01 10.49 -11.69
N LEU A 267 0.05 10.26 -12.99
CA LEU A 267 0.62 9.06 -13.61
C LEU A 267 2.10 8.91 -13.27
N ALA A 268 2.90 9.96 -13.44
CA ALA A 268 4.33 9.92 -13.10
C ALA A 268 4.55 9.59 -11.61
N GLN A 269 3.73 10.17 -10.72
CA GLN A 269 3.74 9.82 -9.29
C GLN A 269 3.37 8.35 -9.06
N GLN A 270 2.32 7.85 -9.70
CA GLN A 270 1.85 6.47 -9.54
C GLN A 270 2.87 5.44 -10.05
N ILE A 271 3.49 5.69 -11.20
CA ILE A 271 4.54 4.86 -11.80
C ILE A 271 5.68 4.59 -10.82
N PHE A 272 6.05 5.58 -10.03
CA PHE A 272 7.07 5.48 -9.00
C PHE A 272 6.53 5.17 -7.60
N LYS A 273 5.28 4.69 -7.50
CA LYS A 273 4.62 4.32 -6.24
C LYS A 273 4.51 5.47 -5.23
N TYR A 274 4.09 6.65 -5.70
CA TYR A 274 3.92 7.88 -4.90
C TYR A 274 5.20 8.35 -4.21
N PRO A 275 6.28 8.62 -4.96
CA PRO A 275 7.57 8.98 -4.40
C PRO A 275 7.53 10.28 -3.58
N LEU A 276 6.61 11.21 -3.88
CA LEU A 276 6.46 12.42 -3.06
C LEU A 276 6.05 12.11 -1.62
N LEU A 277 5.12 11.18 -1.40
CA LEU A 277 4.66 10.80 -0.07
C LEU A 277 5.85 10.23 0.73
N HIS A 278 6.53 9.26 0.15
CA HIS A 278 7.69 8.62 0.78
C HIS A 278 8.88 9.57 0.95
N ALA A 279 9.05 10.56 0.08
CA ALA A 279 10.06 11.60 0.25
C ALA A 279 9.75 12.50 1.45
N MET A 280 8.48 12.73 1.79
CA MET A 280 8.11 13.45 3.03
C MET A 280 8.41 12.58 4.26
N ASP A 281 8.11 11.27 4.21
CA ASP A 281 8.49 10.34 5.28
C ASP A 281 10.02 10.29 5.50
N GLU A 282 10.82 10.36 4.44
CA GLU A 282 12.28 10.45 4.51
C GLU A 282 12.74 11.74 5.21
N LEU A 283 12.10 12.87 4.90
CA LEU A 283 12.41 14.15 5.54
C LEU A 283 12.08 14.15 7.03
N GLU A 284 10.89 13.67 7.41
CA GLU A 284 10.48 13.62 8.82
C GLU A 284 11.41 12.76 9.67
N ARG A 285 11.90 11.62 9.12
CA ARG A 285 12.89 10.77 9.80
C ARG A 285 14.21 11.50 10.02
N ALA A 286 14.69 12.23 9.01
CA ALA A 286 15.94 12.96 9.10
C ALA A 286 15.89 14.13 10.11
N GLU A 287 14.71 14.67 10.41
CA GLU A 287 14.53 15.66 11.48
C GLU A 287 14.57 15.01 12.87
N HIS A 288 13.87 13.88 13.05
CA HIS A 288 13.90 13.15 14.33
C HIS A 288 15.31 12.66 14.71
N ASP A 289 16.06 12.14 13.74
CA ASP A 289 17.44 11.68 13.97
C ASP A 289 18.38 12.83 14.40
N ARG A 290 18.05 14.09 14.06
CA ARG A 290 18.84 15.26 14.49
C ARG A 290 18.47 15.73 15.90
N ASP A 291 17.20 15.66 16.26
CA ASP A 291 16.72 16.05 17.59
C ASP A 291 17.14 15.04 18.68
N ASP A 292 17.34 13.77 18.32
CA ASP A 292 17.86 12.74 19.24
C ASP A 292 19.40 12.82 19.45
N ASP A 293 20.12 13.53 18.57
CA ASP A 293 21.58 13.75 18.63
C ASP A 293 21.97 15.08 19.32
N GLU A 294 21.01 15.94 19.71
CA GLU A 294 21.20 17.19 20.47
C GLU A 294 20.97 17.05 21.99
#